data_AF-A0A351T3M4-F1
#
_entry.id   AF-A0A351T3M4-F1
#
_cell.length_a   1.000
_cell.length_b   1.000
_cell.length_c   1.000
_cell.angle_alpha   90.00
_cell.angle_beta   90.00
_cell.angle_gamma   90.00
#
_symmetry.space_group_name_H-M   'P 1'
#
loop_
_entity.id
_entity.type
_entity.pdbx_description
1 polymer ?
#
loop_
_entity_poly.entity_id
_entity_poly.type
_entity_poly.pdbx_seq_one_letter_code
_entity_poly.pdbx_strand_id
1 'polypeptide(L)'
;MSQQKSQNTQQIKKPGRAVRPKDASTLIIVRRDRAVPEILMGRRSDGHDFLPNKFVFPGGRVDRGDNMVKPHSDLRPEVQSRLLKGCSPTKARALGMAAVRETFEETGLIVGRHTGQPMATRSAVWTSFSQGGVAPALDIMSYIGRAITPPFRHKRFDARFFMTDAEHIAGDLHELSDASGELLEIHWLPVSEAKLLELQGITLLMLDEVERRVNLTERKAAELPVPFYYFRNGKRIAEAH
;
A
#
# COMPACT_ATOMS: atom_id res chain seq x y z
N MET A 1 -1.20 -52.96 -22.52
CA MET A 1 -0.92 -51.72 -23.31
C MET A 1 -1.00 -50.54 -22.37
N SER A 2 0.16 -50.14 -21.85
CA SER A 2 0.34 -48.96 -21.02
C SER A 2 0.50 -47.74 -21.94
N GLN A 3 -0.24 -46.66 -21.70
CA GLN A 3 0.19 -45.32 -22.13
C GLN A 3 -0.04 -44.32 -21.01
N GLN A 4 1.07 -43.64 -20.69
CA GLN A 4 1.30 -42.75 -19.58
C GLN A 4 0.57 -41.42 -19.73
N LYS A 5 0.00 -40.95 -18.61
CA LYS A 5 -0.28 -39.54 -18.36
C LYS A 5 1.06 -38.80 -18.23
N SER A 6 1.38 -37.94 -19.18
CA SER A 6 2.51 -37.00 -19.06
C SER A 6 2.16 -35.90 -18.07
N GLN A 7 2.45 -36.10 -16.80
CA GLN A 7 2.52 -35.01 -15.83
C GLN A 7 3.83 -34.27 -16.04
N ASN A 8 3.71 -32.99 -16.41
CA ASN A 8 4.83 -32.08 -16.54
C ASN A 8 5.33 -31.70 -15.15
N THR A 9 6.20 -32.53 -14.57
CA THR A 9 6.82 -32.30 -13.26
C THR A 9 7.87 -31.21 -13.39
N GLN A 10 7.47 -29.95 -13.24
CA GLN A 10 8.44 -28.87 -13.03
C GLN A 10 9.24 -29.21 -11.76
N GLN A 11 10.53 -29.51 -11.96
CA GLN A 11 11.47 -29.84 -10.91
C GLN A 11 11.50 -28.73 -9.85
N ILE A 12 11.01 -29.05 -8.66
CA ILE A 12 11.15 -28.19 -7.49
C ILE A 12 12.63 -28.20 -7.11
N LYS A 13 13.40 -27.21 -7.59
CA LYS A 13 14.77 -26.96 -7.12
C LYS A 13 14.77 -26.88 -5.59
N LYS A 14 15.71 -27.58 -4.94
CA LYS A 14 15.95 -27.48 -3.48
C LYS A 14 15.94 -26.00 -3.07
N PRO A 15 15.14 -25.58 -2.08
CA PRO A 15 15.02 -24.16 -1.79
C PRO A 15 16.32 -23.69 -1.13
N GLY A 16 17.08 -22.85 -1.85
CA GLY A 16 18.07 -21.98 -1.22
C GLY A 16 17.39 -21.12 -0.14
N ARG A 17 18.18 -20.55 0.78
CA ARG A 17 17.65 -19.69 1.85
C ARG A 17 16.74 -18.61 1.25
N ALA A 18 15.49 -18.55 1.70
CA ALA A 18 14.51 -17.59 1.20
C ALA A 18 15.07 -16.15 1.27
N VAL A 19 14.83 -15.36 0.22
CA VAL A 19 15.26 -13.96 0.16
C VAL A 19 14.64 -13.18 1.32
N ARG A 20 15.42 -12.30 1.97
CA ARG A 20 14.90 -11.46 3.05
C ARG A 20 13.85 -10.50 2.48
N PRO A 21 12.65 -10.38 3.07
CA PRO A 21 11.66 -9.42 2.59
C PRO A 21 12.16 -8.00 2.78
N LYS A 22 11.92 -7.13 1.78
CA LYS A 22 12.14 -5.69 1.87
C LYS A 22 10.91 -5.02 2.49
N ASP A 23 11.10 -3.99 3.31
CA ASP A 23 9.96 -3.21 3.83
C ASP A 23 9.25 -2.50 2.67
N ALA A 24 7.92 -2.54 2.69
CA ALA A 24 7.07 -1.90 1.69
C ALA A 24 5.84 -1.28 2.36
N SER A 25 5.27 -0.29 1.69
CA SER A 25 4.09 0.44 2.16
C SER A 25 3.10 0.65 1.04
N THR A 26 1.83 0.56 1.38
CA THR A 26 0.69 0.77 0.48
C THR A 26 -0.26 1.77 1.12
N LEU A 27 -0.77 2.71 0.33
CA LEU A 27 -1.82 3.63 0.76
C LEU A 27 -3.11 3.32 0.00
N ILE A 28 -4.13 2.90 0.74
CA ILE A 28 -5.48 2.66 0.22
C ILE A 28 -6.28 3.94 0.44
N ILE A 29 -6.62 4.63 -0.64
CA ILE A 29 -7.38 5.86 -0.57
C ILE A 29 -8.86 5.54 -0.79
N VAL A 30 -9.72 6.00 0.11
CA VAL A 30 -11.17 5.81 0.04
C VAL A 30 -11.86 7.12 -0.29
N ARG A 31 -12.63 7.13 -1.37
CA ARG A 31 -13.51 8.22 -1.77
C ARG A 31 -14.92 7.98 -1.26
N ARG A 32 -15.51 8.98 -0.60
CA ARG A 32 -16.80 8.88 0.13
C ARG A 32 -17.84 9.92 -0.28
N ASP A 33 -17.57 10.70 -1.32
CA ASP A 33 -18.47 11.71 -1.87
C ASP A 33 -19.55 11.13 -2.81
N ARG A 34 -19.61 9.80 -2.93
CA ARG A 34 -20.60 9.03 -3.72
C ARG A 34 -21.49 8.18 -2.81
N ALA A 35 -22.59 7.67 -3.37
CA ALA A 35 -23.53 6.82 -2.65
C ALA A 35 -22.89 5.52 -2.13
N VAL A 36 -21.89 5.00 -2.84
CA VAL A 36 -21.08 3.84 -2.44
C VAL A 36 -19.63 4.29 -2.34
N PRO A 37 -18.92 3.99 -1.23
CA PRO A 37 -17.50 4.29 -1.14
C PRO A 37 -16.68 3.57 -2.20
N GLU A 38 -15.74 4.30 -2.79
CA GLU A 38 -14.83 3.80 -3.83
C GLU A 38 -13.39 3.83 -3.34
N ILE A 39 -12.55 3.03 -3.96
CA ILE A 39 -11.12 2.96 -3.68
C ILE A 39 -10.32 3.28 -4.93
N LEU A 40 -9.15 3.89 -4.74
CA LEU A 40 -8.21 4.11 -5.81
C LEU A 40 -7.41 2.82 -6.10
N MET A 41 -7.45 2.37 -7.35
CA MET A 41 -6.63 1.26 -7.84
C MET A 41 -6.05 1.60 -9.21
N GLY A 42 -4.88 1.04 -9.54
CA GLY A 42 -4.28 1.14 -10.87
C GLY A 42 -3.85 -0.22 -11.40
N ARG A 43 -3.75 -0.35 -12.72
CA ARG A 43 -3.21 -1.54 -13.39
C ARG A 43 -1.71 -1.38 -13.59
N ARG A 44 -0.89 -2.32 -13.10
CA ARG A 44 0.56 -2.25 -13.35
C ARG A 44 0.87 -2.39 -14.84
N SER A 45 1.79 -1.58 -15.35
CA SER A 45 2.30 -1.69 -16.71
C SER A 45 2.99 -3.02 -16.99
N ASP A 46 3.01 -3.44 -18.26
CA ASP A 46 3.59 -4.72 -18.71
C ASP A 46 5.10 -4.86 -18.40
N GLY A 47 5.82 -3.74 -18.28
CA GLY A 47 7.25 -3.70 -17.99
C GLY A 47 7.62 -3.96 -16.52
N HIS A 48 6.64 -4.12 -15.63
CA HIS A 48 6.92 -4.31 -14.21
C HIS A 48 7.34 -5.76 -13.92
N ASP A 49 8.60 -5.97 -13.48
CA ASP A 49 9.17 -7.29 -13.15
C ASP A 49 8.38 -8.11 -12.09
N PHE A 50 7.42 -7.50 -11.41
CA PHE A 50 6.61 -8.12 -10.36
C PHE A 50 5.13 -7.80 -10.57
N LEU A 51 4.40 -8.74 -11.19
CA LEU A 51 2.94 -8.72 -11.39
C LEU A 51 2.41 -7.74 -12.45
N PRO A 52 2.85 -7.88 -13.72
CA PRO A 52 2.26 -7.10 -14.82
C PRO A 52 0.75 -7.41 -14.96
N ASN A 53 -0.02 -6.43 -15.43
CA ASN A 53 -1.47 -6.53 -15.71
C ASN A 53 -2.40 -6.81 -14.52
N LYS A 54 -1.90 -6.71 -13.29
CA LYS A 54 -2.74 -6.83 -12.08
C LYS A 54 -3.16 -5.46 -11.59
N PHE A 55 -4.40 -5.39 -11.12
CA PHE A 55 -4.86 -4.24 -10.34
C PHE A 55 -4.25 -4.28 -8.94
N VAL A 56 -3.72 -3.15 -8.52
CA VAL A 56 -3.06 -2.96 -7.24
C VAL A 56 -3.44 -1.60 -6.65
N PHE A 57 -3.27 -1.49 -5.34
CA PHE A 57 -3.25 -0.19 -4.67
C PHE A 57 -1.90 0.48 -4.91
N PRO A 58 -1.83 1.82 -4.86
CA PRO A 58 -0.56 2.53 -4.91
C PRO A 58 0.35 2.12 -3.75
N GLY A 59 1.62 1.87 -4.05
CA GLY A 59 2.60 1.52 -3.04
C GLY A 59 3.82 0.77 -3.53
N GLY A 60 4.89 0.91 -2.77
CA GLY A 60 6.17 0.33 -3.12
C GLY A 60 7.10 0.22 -1.92
N ARG A 61 8.41 0.29 -2.20
CA ARG A 61 9.43 -0.04 -1.20
C ARG A 61 9.72 1.17 -0.35
N VAL A 62 10.04 0.95 0.92
CA VAL A 62 10.63 2.02 1.73
C VAL A 62 12.03 2.33 1.20
N ASP A 63 12.27 3.57 0.82
CA ASP A 63 13.57 4.11 0.45
C ASP A 63 14.27 4.73 1.67
N ARG A 64 15.60 4.90 1.59
CA ARG A 64 16.36 5.65 2.60
C ARG A 64 15.87 7.09 2.72
N GLY A 65 15.47 7.71 1.60
CA GLY A 65 14.93 9.06 1.54
C GLY A 65 13.70 9.28 2.41
N ASP A 66 12.91 8.23 2.67
CA ASP A 66 11.68 8.31 3.48
C ASP A 66 11.95 8.62 4.97
N ASN A 67 13.19 8.43 5.43
CA ASN A 67 13.62 8.82 6.78
C ASN A 67 14.25 10.21 6.86
N MET A 68 14.55 10.82 5.71
CA MET A 68 15.32 12.07 5.63
C MET A 68 14.43 13.31 5.63
N VAL A 69 13.11 13.12 5.50
CA VAL A 69 12.13 14.19 5.45
C VAL A 69 11.20 14.06 6.66
N LYS A 70 10.95 15.19 7.33
CA LYS A 70 9.99 15.24 8.44
C LYS A 70 8.59 15.52 7.87
N PRO A 71 7.56 14.73 8.25
CA PRO A 71 6.19 15.07 7.93
C PRO A 71 5.74 16.30 8.70
N HIS A 72 4.66 16.93 8.22
CA HIS A 72 3.96 18.01 8.91
C HIS A 72 3.40 17.54 10.26
N SER A 73 2.77 16.35 10.25
CA SER A 73 2.19 15.68 11.41
C SER A 73 2.64 14.23 11.43
N ASP A 74 2.96 13.73 12.62
CA ASP A 74 3.38 12.34 12.80
C ASP A 74 2.17 11.40 12.91
N LEU A 75 2.44 10.09 12.90
CA LEU A 75 1.43 9.05 13.09
C LEU A 75 0.69 9.28 14.41
N ARG A 76 -0.63 9.07 14.41
CA ARG A 76 -1.42 9.05 15.65
C ARG A 76 -0.85 8.00 16.64
N PRO A 77 -0.86 8.27 17.96
CA PRO A 77 -0.25 7.38 18.96
C PRO A 77 -0.72 5.92 18.86
N GLU A 78 -2.01 5.69 18.61
CA GLU A 78 -2.60 4.36 18.45
C GLU A 78 -2.11 3.63 17.19
N VAL A 79 -1.90 4.36 16.10
CA VAL A 79 -1.35 3.82 14.85
C VAL A 79 0.13 3.48 15.04
N GLN A 80 0.88 4.40 15.66
CA GLN A 80 2.28 4.20 15.97
C GLN A 80 2.48 2.98 16.88
N SER A 81 1.73 2.88 17.98
CA SER A 81 1.79 1.75 18.92
C SER A 81 1.62 0.39 18.24
N ARG A 82 0.70 0.29 17.27
CA ARG A 82 0.50 -0.94 16.48
C ARG A 82 1.67 -1.28 15.56
N LEU A 83 2.26 -0.28 14.91
CA LEU A 83 3.45 -0.46 14.07
C LEU A 83 4.67 -0.87 14.89
N LEU A 84 4.82 -0.33 16.11
CA LEU A 84 5.94 -0.61 17.00
C LEU A 84 6.03 -2.07 17.44
N LYS A 85 4.93 -2.84 17.36
CA LYS A 85 4.95 -4.30 17.55
C LYS A 85 5.83 -5.03 16.53
N GLY A 86 6.13 -4.40 15.38
CA GLY A 86 6.93 -5.01 14.31
C GLY A 86 8.10 -4.18 13.81
N CYS A 87 8.33 -2.96 14.33
CA CYS A 87 9.41 -2.09 13.88
C CYS A 87 9.78 -0.97 14.88
N SER A 88 10.88 -0.27 14.63
CA SER A 88 11.28 0.90 15.43
C SER A 88 10.44 2.15 15.10
N PRO A 89 10.39 3.17 15.97
CA PRO A 89 9.66 4.42 15.70
C PRO A 89 10.10 5.11 14.40
N THR A 90 11.41 5.15 14.14
CA THR A 90 11.97 5.67 12.89
C THR A 90 11.44 4.92 11.68
N LYS A 91 11.39 3.58 11.74
CA LYS A 91 10.85 2.77 10.65
C LYS A 91 9.33 2.95 10.49
N ALA A 92 8.57 3.09 11.58
CA ALA A 92 7.14 3.36 11.52
C ALA A 92 6.86 4.64 10.72
N ARG A 93 7.59 5.72 11.00
CA ARG A 93 7.51 6.97 10.24
C ARG A 93 7.90 6.78 8.77
N ALA A 94 9.00 6.08 8.51
CA ALA A 94 9.46 5.78 7.15
C ALA A 94 8.40 5.04 6.34
N LEU A 95 7.68 4.10 6.96
CA LEU A 95 6.60 3.35 6.32
C LEU A 95 5.44 4.28 5.93
N GLY A 96 5.06 5.22 6.79
CA GLY A 96 4.04 6.22 6.45
C GLY A 96 4.49 7.14 5.31
N MET A 97 5.71 7.66 5.40
CA MET A 97 6.30 8.52 4.37
C MET A 97 6.42 7.82 3.01
N ALA A 98 6.83 6.54 3.01
CA ALA A 98 6.90 5.72 1.80
C ALA A 98 5.52 5.57 1.16
N ALA A 99 4.45 5.37 1.95
CA ALA A 99 3.10 5.23 1.42
C ALA A 99 2.66 6.51 0.68
N VAL A 100 2.96 7.69 1.24
CA VAL A 100 2.66 8.99 0.62
C VAL A 100 3.52 9.22 -0.63
N ARG A 101 4.83 8.97 -0.56
CA ARG A 101 5.74 9.13 -1.70
C ARG A 101 5.32 8.26 -2.88
N GLU A 102 5.12 6.96 -2.64
CA GLU A 102 4.78 6.00 -3.70
C GLU A 102 3.42 6.35 -4.32
N THR A 103 2.45 6.80 -3.52
CA THR A 103 1.18 7.32 -4.05
C THR A 103 1.41 8.46 -5.03
N PHE A 104 2.23 9.45 -4.66
CA PHE A 104 2.54 10.58 -5.53
C PHE A 104 3.30 10.14 -6.80
N GLU A 105 4.33 9.29 -6.67
CA GLU A 105 5.12 8.81 -7.81
C GLU A 105 4.30 7.97 -8.80
N GLU A 106 3.36 7.16 -8.30
CA GLU A 106 2.56 6.24 -9.12
C GLU A 106 1.25 6.86 -9.64
N THR A 107 0.71 7.90 -9.00
CA THR A 107 -0.61 8.47 -9.35
C THR A 107 -0.63 9.99 -9.57
N GLY A 108 0.45 10.69 -9.20
CA GLY A 108 0.48 12.15 -9.18
C GLY A 108 -0.32 12.78 -8.04
N LEU A 109 -1.10 12.00 -7.28
CA LEU A 109 -1.94 12.53 -6.20
C LEU A 109 -1.11 12.97 -5.01
N ILE A 110 -1.39 14.19 -4.54
CA ILE A 110 -0.73 14.80 -3.39
C ILE A 110 -1.62 14.60 -2.17
N VAL A 111 -1.30 13.62 -1.32
CA VAL A 111 -2.02 13.36 -0.06
C VAL A 111 -1.31 14.04 1.10
N GLY A 112 -1.97 15.00 1.76
CA GLY A 112 -1.34 15.73 2.86
C GLY A 112 -2.17 16.89 3.40
N ARG A 113 -1.49 17.88 3.97
CA ARG A 113 -2.09 19.12 4.50
C ARG A 113 -1.55 20.33 3.78
N HIS A 114 -2.43 21.26 3.42
CA HIS A 114 -2.02 22.56 2.89
C HIS A 114 -1.28 23.35 3.98
N THR A 115 -0.03 23.67 3.71
CA THR A 115 0.83 24.52 4.55
C THR A 115 1.04 25.89 3.93
N GLY A 116 0.68 26.07 2.65
CA GLY A 116 0.89 27.30 1.89
C GLY A 116 2.34 27.56 1.49
N GLN A 117 3.28 26.67 1.85
CA GLN A 117 4.70 26.81 1.55
C GLN A 117 5.30 25.45 1.17
N PRO A 118 6.16 25.39 0.13
CA PRO A 118 6.91 24.17 -0.21
C PRO A 118 7.84 23.73 0.92
N MET A 119 8.17 22.43 0.93
CA MET A 119 9.06 21.86 1.92
C MET A 119 10.53 22.18 1.59
N ALA A 120 11.31 22.54 2.61
CA ALA A 120 12.75 22.63 2.48
C ALA A 120 13.37 21.21 2.50
N THR A 121 13.69 20.68 1.32
CA THR A 121 14.25 19.32 1.16
C THR A 121 15.23 19.27 -0.02
N ARG A 122 16.18 18.32 0.03
CA ARG A 122 17.08 18.00 -1.08
C ARG A 122 16.57 16.87 -1.97
N SER A 123 15.45 16.25 -1.61
CA SER A 123 14.86 15.16 -2.38
C SER A 123 13.99 15.70 -3.50
N ALA A 124 14.34 15.40 -4.75
CA ALA A 124 13.61 15.87 -5.93
C ALA A 124 12.12 15.48 -5.90
N VAL A 125 11.79 14.27 -5.44
CA VAL A 125 10.39 13.83 -5.32
C VAL A 125 9.62 14.67 -4.30
N TRP A 126 10.19 14.93 -3.12
CA TRP A 126 9.53 15.73 -2.08
C TRP A 126 9.48 17.23 -2.42
N THR A 127 10.47 17.73 -3.18
CA THR A 127 10.39 19.06 -3.78
C THR A 127 9.19 19.13 -4.71
N SER A 128 9.03 18.17 -5.63
CA SER A 128 7.92 18.11 -6.59
C SER A 128 6.56 17.98 -5.89
N PHE A 129 6.46 17.05 -4.94
CA PHE A 129 5.27 16.83 -4.10
C PHE A 129 4.78 18.13 -3.43
N SER A 130 5.70 18.94 -2.90
CA SER A 130 5.35 20.11 -2.10
C SER A 130 5.24 21.41 -2.90
N GLN A 131 5.39 21.40 -4.22
CA GLN A 131 5.31 22.61 -5.07
C GLN A 131 3.98 23.36 -4.88
N GLY A 132 2.87 22.63 -4.70
CA GLY A 132 1.54 23.19 -4.42
C GLY A 132 1.32 23.70 -2.99
N GLY A 133 2.38 23.81 -2.17
CA GLY A 133 2.26 24.25 -0.77
C GLY A 133 1.56 23.22 0.12
N VAL A 134 1.78 21.94 -0.14
CA VAL A 134 1.25 20.81 0.63
C VAL A 134 2.41 20.04 1.26
N ALA A 135 2.22 19.60 2.49
CA ALA A 135 3.18 18.79 3.22
C ALA A 135 2.57 17.42 3.60
N PRO A 136 3.38 16.33 3.63
CA PRO A 136 2.91 15.01 3.98
C PRO A 136 2.47 14.98 5.44
N ALA A 137 1.32 14.40 5.69
CA ALA A 137 0.70 14.29 7.00
C ALA A 137 0.44 12.81 7.30
N LEU A 138 0.92 12.31 8.43
CA LEU A 138 0.78 10.88 8.79
C LEU A 138 -0.35 10.62 9.79
N ASP A 139 -0.86 11.67 10.44
CA ASP A 139 -1.98 11.58 11.38
C ASP A 139 -3.29 11.17 10.70
N ILE A 140 -3.42 11.48 9.41
CA ILE A 140 -4.57 11.11 8.56
C ILE A 140 -4.59 9.63 8.13
N MET A 141 -3.57 8.86 8.49
CA MET A 141 -3.45 7.47 8.06
C MET A 141 -3.94 6.51 9.15
N SER A 142 -4.64 5.46 8.74
CA SER A 142 -4.99 4.32 9.58
C SER A 142 -4.17 3.10 9.15
N TYR A 143 -3.52 2.40 10.07
CA TYR A 143 -2.81 1.14 9.77
C TYR A 143 -3.80 -0.03 9.82
N ILE A 144 -4.04 -0.69 8.68
CA ILE A 144 -5.15 -1.64 8.52
C ILE A 144 -4.73 -3.06 8.17
N GLY A 145 -3.46 -3.30 7.83
CA GLY A 145 -2.99 -4.66 7.58
C GLY A 145 -1.50 -4.78 7.38
N ARG A 146 -0.98 -6.01 7.51
CA ARG A 146 0.41 -6.36 7.20
C ARG A 146 0.47 -7.68 6.47
N ALA A 147 1.37 -7.78 5.49
CA ALA A 147 1.60 -9.03 4.79
C ALA A 147 3.05 -9.25 4.42
N ILE A 148 3.56 -10.45 4.71
CA ILE A 148 4.87 -10.89 4.24
C ILE A 148 4.69 -11.83 3.04
N THR A 149 5.31 -11.47 1.92
CA THR A 149 5.33 -12.30 0.72
C THR A 149 5.88 -13.71 1.03
N PRO A 150 5.27 -14.79 0.52
CA PRO A 150 5.70 -16.15 0.79
C PRO A 150 7.19 -16.42 0.50
N PRO A 151 7.84 -17.34 1.23
CA PRO A 151 9.29 -17.60 1.12
C PRO A 151 9.72 -18.20 -0.22
N PHE A 152 8.80 -18.79 -0.98
CA PHE A 152 9.06 -19.37 -2.31
C PHE A 152 9.05 -18.32 -3.45
N ARG A 153 8.78 -17.05 -3.15
CA ARG A 153 8.87 -15.97 -4.14
C ARG A 153 10.29 -15.40 -4.18
N HIS A 154 10.80 -15.12 -5.38
CA HIS A 154 12.14 -14.57 -5.60
C HIS A 154 12.25 -13.10 -5.18
N LYS A 155 11.18 -12.32 -5.32
CA LYS A 155 11.00 -10.97 -4.74
C LYS A 155 10.03 -11.06 -3.57
N ARG A 156 10.40 -10.48 -2.42
CA ARG A 156 9.61 -10.55 -1.18
C ARG A 156 9.54 -9.19 -0.52
N PHE A 157 8.37 -8.91 0.03
CA PHE A 157 8.06 -7.69 0.75
C PHE A 157 7.45 -8.00 2.12
N ASP A 158 7.69 -7.13 3.08
CA ASP A 158 6.99 -7.02 4.36
C ASP A 158 6.16 -5.74 4.29
N ALA A 159 4.98 -5.87 3.67
CA ALA A 159 4.12 -4.76 3.28
C ALA A 159 3.23 -4.32 4.44
N ARG A 160 3.18 -3.01 4.70
CA ARG A 160 2.21 -2.38 5.61
C ARG A 160 1.17 -1.67 4.76
N PHE A 161 -0.09 -1.90 5.10
CA PHE A 161 -1.24 -1.30 4.42
C PHE A 161 -1.82 -0.21 5.30
N PHE A 162 -1.82 0.99 4.77
CA PHE A 162 -2.47 2.14 5.35
C PHE A 162 -3.74 2.47 4.58
N MET A 163 -4.68 3.13 5.25
CA MET A 163 -5.90 3.65 4.68
C MET A 163 -6.04 5.13 5.02
N THR A 164 -6.50 5.94 4.06
CA THR A 164 -6.81 7.37 4.22
C THR A 164 -8.07 7.71 3.43
N ASP A 165 -8.71 8.83 3.76
CA ASP A 165 -9.82 9.36 2.97
C ASP A 165 -9.32 10.30 1.85
N ALA A 166 -10.06 10.31 0.73
CA ALA A 166 -9.75 11.11 -0.45
C ALA A 166 -9.86 12.62 -0.21
N GLU A 167 -10.57 13.05 0.84
CA GLU A 167 -10.64 14.46 1.25
C GLU A 167 -9.28 15.06 1.67
N HIS A 168 -8.27 14.20 1.88
CA HIS A 168 -6.90 14.64 2.16
C HIS A 168 -6.02 14.75 0.91
N ILE A 169 -6.58 14.50 -0.28
CA ILE A 169 -5.92 14.81 -1.54
C ILE A 169 -6.04 16.32 -1.79
N ALA A 170 -4.91 16.95 -2.09
CA ALA A 170 -4.86 18.32 -2.58
C ALA A 170 -5.05 18.33 -4.10
N GLY A 171 -5.97 19.17 -4.59
CA GLY A 171 -6.30 19.30 -6.01
C GLY A 171 -7.58 18.55 -6.40
N ASP A 172 -7.81 18.40 -7.70
CA ASP A 172 -8.98 17.71 -8.22
C ASP A 172 -8.75 16.19 -8.24
N LEU A 173 -9.66 15.44 -7.61
CA LEU A 173 -9.70 13.97 -7.58
C LEU A 173 -9.87 13.32 -8.96
N HIS A 174 -10.27 14.13 -9.96
CA HIS A 174 -10.44 13.75 -11.34
C HIS A 174 -9.22 14.06 -12.22
N GLU A 175 -8.30 14.92 -11.76
CA GLU A 175 -7.03 15.20 -12.43
C GLU A 175 -5.96 14.19 -12.02
N LEU A 176 -6.13 12.96 -12.52
CA LEU A 176 -5.06 11.96 -12.47
C LEU A 176 -4.03 12.35 -13.54
N SER A 177 -2.92 12.95 -13.13
CA SER A 177 -1.85 13.32 -14.07
C SER A 177 -1.07 12.10 -14.54
N ASP A 178 -0.34 12.23 -15.65
CA ASP A 178 0.61 11.23 -16.15
C ASP A 178 1.74 11.04 -15.13
N ALA A 179 1.46 10.22 -14.12
CA ALA A 179 2.42 9.71 -13.16
C ALA A 179 3.52 8.91 -13.87
N SER A 180 4.49 8.37 -13.13
CA SER A 180 5.73 7.73 -13.62
C SER A 180 5.61 6.65 -14.72
N GLY A 181 4.40 6.29 -15.17
CA GLY A 181 4.09 5.26 -16.15
C GLY A 181 4.00 3.86 -15.53
N GLU A 182 4.14 3.75 -14.21
CA GLU A 182 4.12 2.47 -13.49
C GLU A 182 2.70 1.93 -13.28
N LEU A 183 1.74 2.80 -12.98
CA LEU A 183 0.30 2.47 -13.00
C LEU A 183 -0.33 3.07 -14.26
N LEU A 184 -0.84 2.18 -15.10
CA LEU A 184 -1.77 2.51 -16.17
C LEU A 184 -3.20 2.42 -15.61
N GLU A 185 -4.16 3.08 -16.27
CA GLU A 185 -5.59 2.87 -15.99
C GLU A 185 -5.91 3.03 -14.49
N ILE A 186 -5.69 4.23 -13.96
CA ILE A 186 -6.05 4.54 -12.57
C ILE A 186 -7.57 4.74 -12.49
N HIS A 187 -8.22 3.99 -11.62
CA HIS A 187 -9.67 4.00 -11.45
C HIS A 187 -10.07 4.18 -9.99
N TRP A 188 -11.18 4.88 -9.79
CA TRP A 188 -11.99 4.79 -8.59
C TRP A 188 -13.01 3.66 -8.78
N LEU A 189 -13.01 2.69 -7.87
CA LEU A 189 -13.89 1.51 -7.97
C LEU A 189 -14.61 1.24 -6.65
N PRO A 190 -15.91 0.92 -6.67
CA PRO A 190 -16.56 0.31 -5.51
C PRO A 190 -15.82 -0.95 -5.09
N VAL A 191 -15.72 -1.19 -3.78
CA VAL A 191 -14.99 -2.37 -3.26
C VAL A 191 -15.57 -3.68 -3.84
N SER A 192 -16.89 -3.74 -4.03
CA SER A 192 -17.56 -4.89 -4.66
C SER A 192 -17.11 -5.15 -6.10
N GLU A 193 -16.88 -4.09 -6.88
CA GLU A 193 -16.41 -4.21 -8.26
C GLU A 193 -14.91 -4.52 -8.32
N ALA A 194 -14.11 -3.90 -7.45
CA ALA A 194 -12.69 -4.17 -7.34
C ALA A 194 -12.41 -5.67 -7.10
N LYS A 195 -13.23 -6.34 -6.28
CA LYS A 195 -13.11 -7.79 -6.01
C LYS A 195 -13.35 -8.68 -7.23
N LEU A 196 -13.96 -8.17 -8.31
CA LEU A 196 -14.18 -8.90 -9.56
C LEU A 196 -12.95 -8.88 -10.49
N LEU A 197 -11.98 -8.02 -10.21
CA LEU A 197 -10.76 -7.89 -11.01
C LEU A 197 -9.81 -9.05 -10.77
N GLU A 198 -8.82 -9.18 -11.66
CA GLU A 198 -7.78 -10.18 -11.52
C GLU A 198 -6.75 -9.74 -10.46
N LEU A 199 -6.98 -10.11 -9.20
CA LEU A 199 -6.22 -9.64 -8.05
C LEU A 199 -5.25 -10.66 -7.47
N GLN A 200 -4.26 -10.18 -6.72
CA GLN A 200 -3.53 -11.04 -5.80
C GLN A 200 -4.37 -11.42 -4.60
N GLY A 201 -4.15 -12.62 -4.06
CA GLY A 201 -4.84 -13.08 -2.86
C GLY A 201 -4.64 -12.17 -1.64
N ILE A 202 -3.51 -11.45 -1.53
CA ILE A 202 -3.36 -10.46 -0.46
C ILE A 202 -4.16 -9.18 -0.71
N THR A 203 -4.23 -8.72 -1.96
CA THR A 203 -5.06 -7.57 -2.34
C THR A 203 -6.53 -7.84 -2.03
N LEU A 204 -7.02 -9.05 -2.33
CA LEU A 204 -8.38 -9.46 -1.98
C LEU A 204 -8.64 -9.42 -0.47
N LEU A 205 -7.71 -9.96 0.34
CA LEU A 205 -7.82 -9.90 1.80
C LEU A 205 -7.83 -8.45 2.31
N MET A 206 -7.05 -7.56 1.71
CA MET A 206 -7.07 -6.13 2.06
C MET A 206 -8.36 -5.43 1.63
N LEU A 207 -8.98 -5.85 0.51
CA LEU A 207 -10.32 -5.36 0.14
C LEU A 207 -11.38 -5.77 1.17
N ASP A 208 -11.30 -6.99 1.71
CA ASP A 208 -12.17 -7.41 2.83
C ASP A 208 -11.92 -6.53 4.07
N GLU A 209 -10.67 -6.15 4.36
CA GLU A 209 -10.34 -5.24 5.46
C GLU A 209 -10.89 -3.82 5.27
N VAL A 210 -10.85 -3.33 4.04
CA VAL A 210 -11.41 -2.02 3.68
C VAL A 210 -12.92 -2.06 3.84
N GLU A 211 -13.59 -3.07 3.27
CA GLU A 211 -15.05 -3.24 3.34
C GLU A 211 -15.57 -3.24 4.79
N ARG A 212 -14.85 -3.91 5.70
CA ARG A 212 -15.18 -3.92 7.14
C ARG A 212 -15.04 -2.56 7.81
N ARG A 213 -14.20 -1.67 7.28
CA ARG A 213 -13.90 -0.35 7.86
C ARG A 213 -14.70 0.78 7.24
N VAL A 214 -15.01 0.73 5.95
CA VAL A 214 -15.66 1.84 5.24
C VAL A 214 -17.05 2.17 5.77
N ASN A 215 -17.76 1.19 6.33
CA ASN A 215 -19.10 1.40 6.89
C ASN A 215 -19.11 1.77 8.39
N LEU A 216 -17.93 1.98 8.98
CA LEU A 216 -17.78 2.34 10.39
C LEU A 216 -17.35 3.81 10.53
N THR A 217 -17.67 4.40 11.68
CA THR A 217 -17.03 5.66 12.09
C THR A 217 -15.54 5.43 12.27
N GLU A 218 -14.73 6.46 12.08
CA GLU A 218 -13.27 6.38 12.22
C GLU A 218 -12.87 5.74 13.57
N ARG A 219 -13.51 6.16 14.67
CA ARG A 219 -13.29 5.57 16.00
C ARG A 219 -13.55 4.06 16.04
N LYS A 220 -14.68 3.60 15.50
CA LYS A 220 -15.02 2.16 15.48
C LYS A 220 -14.10 1.38 14.54
N ALA A 221 -13.76 1.95 13.38
CA ALA A 221 -12.79 1.35 12.46
C ALA A 221 -11.41 1.20 13.10
N ALA A 222 -11.00 2.19 13.90
CA ALA A 222 -9.74 2.17 14.63
C ALA A 222 -9.71 1.12 15.76
N GLU A 223 -10.84 0.60 16.23
CA GLU A 223 -10.91 -0.48 17.23
C GLU A 223 -10.74 -1.88 16.60
N LEU A 224 -10.92 -2.02 15.29
CA LEU A 224 -10.78 -3.30 14.60
C LEU A 224 -9.31 -3.81 14.65
N PRO A 225 -9.11 -5.13 14.75
CA PRO A 225 -7.78 -5.73 14.74
C PRO A 225 -7.08 -5.48 13.41
N VAL A 226 -5.75 -5.38 13.44
CA VAL A 226 -4.93 -5.25 12.24
C VAL A 226 -4.43 -6.64 11.84
N PRO A 227 -4.97 -7.28 10.79
CA PRO A 227 -4.50 -8.60 10.42
C PRO A 227 -3.06 -8.58 9.90
N PHE A 228 -2.34 -9.64 10.22
CA PHE A 228 -0.99 -9.92 9.78
C PHE A 228 -0.92 -11.29 9.11
N TYR A 229 -0.66 -11.26 7.80
CA TYR A 229 -0.55 -12.44 6.97
C TYR A 229 0.91 -12.79 6.70
N TYR A 230 1.32 -14.02 7.04
CA TYR A 230 2.67 -14.50 6.73
C TYR A 230 2.67 -16.01 6.48
N PHE A 231 3.84 -16.57 6.19
CA PHE A 231 3.99 -18.01 5.98
C PHE A 231 4.89 -18.62 7.04
N ARG A 232 4.43 -19.71 7.67
CA ARG A 232 5.19 -20.53 8.62
C ARG A 232 4.97 -22.00 8.28
N ASN A 233 6.06 -22.77 8.16
CA ASN A 233 6.03 -24.20 7.82
C ASN A 233 5.19 -24.51 6.57
N GLY A 234 5.34 -23.67 5.53
CA GLY A 234 4.61 -23.81 4.25
C GLY A 234 3.14 -23.41 4.28
N LYS A 235 2.58 -23.04 5.44
CA LYS A 235 1.18 -22.63 5.61
C LYS A 235 1.07 -21.12 5.77
N ARG A 236 0.04 -20.53 5.16
CA ARG A 236 -0.35 -19.14 5.42
C ARG A 236 -0.95 -19.05 6.82
N ILE A 237 -0.44 -18.12 7.61
CA ILE A 237 -0.92 -17.77 8.95
C ILE A 237 -1.57 -16.40 8.88
N ALA A 238 -2.64 -16.21 9.64
CA ALA A 238 -3.29 -14.92 9.88
C ALA A 238 -3.37 -14.70 11.40
N GLU A 239 -2.77 -13.60 11.87
CA GLU A 239 -2.77 -13.20 13.28
C GLU A 239 -3.24 -11.74 13.40
N ALA A 240 -3.72 -11.31 14.56
CA ALA A 240 -4.06 -9.91 14.80
C ALA A 240 -2.87 -9.19 15.46
N HIS A 241 -2.46 -8.06 14.90
CA HIS A 241 -1.59 -7.06 15.51
C HIS A 241 -2.38 -6.13 16.42
#